data_AF-A0A2M7KP77-F1
#
_entry.id   AF-A0A2M7KP77-F1
#
_cell.length_a   1.000
_cell.length_b   1.000
_cell.length_c   1.000
_cell.angle_alpha   90.00
_cell.angle_beta   90.00
_cell.angle_gamma   90.00
#
_symmetry.space_group_name_H-M   'P 1'
#
loop_
_entity.id
_entity.type
_entity.pdbx_description
1 polymer ?
#
loop_
_entity_poly.entity_id
_entity_poly.type
_entity_poly.pdbx_seq_one_letter_code
_entity_poly.pdbx_strand_id
1 'polypeptide(L)' 'MKTMTARVLDPTHLELPHPLSVGPGTVICLILPDAESDDNLWRDAAKAHLLDAYAEEDALYDDL' A
#
# COMPACT_ATOMS: atom_id res chain seq x y z
N MET A 1 8.20 13.31 -20.82
CA MET A 1 7.24 12.42 -20.13
C MET A 1 5.84 12.94 -20.38
N LYS A 2 4.91 12.08 -20.81
CA LYS A 2 3.49 12.45 -20.94
C LYS A 2 2.77 11.89 -19.73
N THR A 3 2.29 12.76 -18.86
CA THR A 3 1.47 12.38 -17.70
C THR A 3 0.00 12.44 -18.09
N MET A 4 -0.79 11.53 -17.55
CA MET A 4 -2.25 11.57 -17.68
C MET A 4 -2.88 11.14 -16.38
N THR A 5 -4.02 11.75 -16.07
CA THR A 5 -4.85 11.37 -14.94
C THR A 5 -5.81 10.28 -15.39
N ALA A 6 -5.90 9.21 -14.61
CA ALA A 6 -6.86 8.14 -14.78
C ALA A 6 -7.79 8.10 -13.57
N ARG A 7 -9.04 7.67 -13.76
CA ARG A 7 -9.98 7.47 -12.66
C ARG A 7 -9.95 6.00 -12.24
N VAL A 8 -9.91 5.74 -10.94
CA VAL A 8 -10.07 4.39 -10.40
C VAL A 8 -11.55 4.01 -10.48
N LEU A 9 -11.88 2.96 -11.23
CA LEU A 9 -13.25 2.40 -11.25
C LEU A 9 -13.41 1.37 -10.13
N ASP A 10 -12.40 0.52 -9.95
CA ASP A 10 -12.27 -0.47 -8.89
C ASP A 10 -10.77 -0.79 -8.67
N PRO A 11 -10.40 -1.61 -7.66
CA PRO A 11 -8.99 -1.90 -7.34
C PRO A 11 -8.17 -2.51 -8.48
N THR A 12 -8.81 -3.02 -9.53
CA THR A 12 -8.18 -3.71 -10.67
C THR A 12 -8.35 -2.97 -12.00
N HIS A 13 -9.19 -1.92 -12.06
CA HIS A 13 -9.49 -1.20 -13.30
C HIS A 13 -9.33 0.31 -13.19
N LEU A 14 -8.62 0.89 -14.16
CA LEU A 14 -8.44 2.33 -14.35
C LEU A 14 -9.16 2.77 -15.63
N GLU A 15 -9.98 3.80 -15.52
CA GLU A 15 -10.58 4.50 -16.65
C GLU A 15 -9.62 5.58 -17.16
N LEU A 16 -9.25 5.46 -18.43
CA LEU A 16 -8.40 6.44 -19.12
C LEU A 16 -9.28 7.43 -19.89
N PRO A 17 -8.94 8.73 -19.89
CA PRO A 17 -9.71 9.73 -20.63
C PRO A 17 -9.63 9.52 -22.15
N HIS A 18 -8.54 8.91 -22.63
CA HIS A 18 -8.32 8.56 -24.03
C HIS A 18 -7.48 7.27 -24.13
N PRO A 19 -7.59 6.51 -25.23
CA PRO A 19 -6.77 5.32 -25.44
C PRO A 19 -5.26 5.62 -25.44
N LEU A 20 -4.48 4.66 -24.93
CA LEU A 20 -3.01 4.69 -25.03
C LEU A 20 -2.57 4.16 -26.40
N SER A 21 -2.02 5.04 -27.23
CA SER A 21 -1.36 4.64 -28.49
C SER A 21 0.07 4.15 -28.21
N VAL A 22 0.20 2.95 -27.66
CA VAL A 22 1.50 2.31 -27.35
C VAL A 22 1.68 1.03 -28.16
N GLY A 23 2.93 0.75 -28.56
CA GLY A 23 3.28 -0.46 -29.29
C GLY A 23 3.56 -1.66 -28.36
N PRO A 24 3.61 -2.89 -28.90
CA PRO A 24 4.05 -4.07 -28.15
C PRO A 24 5.44 -3.84 -27.51
N GLY A 25 5.61 -4.27 -26.26
CA GLY A 25 6.87 -4.12 -25.51
C GLY A 25 7.08 -2.74 -24.88
N THR A 26 6.13 -1.82 -25.00
CA THR A 26 6.21 -0.52 -24.33
C THR A 26 6.05 -0.67 -22.81
N VAL A 27 6.98 -0.09 -22.04
CA VAL A 27 6.91 -0.03 -20.58
C VAL A 27 6.15 1.23 -20.17
N ILE A 28 5.13 1.07 -19.33
CA ILE A 28 4.33 2.17 -18.78
C ILE A 28 4.64 2.29 -17.29
N CYS A 29 4.93 3.51 -16.83
CA CYS A 29 5.12 3.82 -15.43
C CYS A 29 3.84 4.43 -14.85
N LEU A 30 3.37 3.87 -13.73
CA LEU A 30 2.22 4.36 -12.98
C LEU A 30 2.71 5.05 -11.71
N ILE A 31 2.24 6.26 -11.46
CA ILE A 31 2.52 7.01 -10.23
C ILE A 31 1.22 7.06 -9.44
N LEU A 32 1.18 6.32 -8.33
CA LEU A 32 0.07 6.34 -7.39
C LEU A 32 0.46 7.31 -6.27
N PRO A 33 -0.28 8.42 -6.06
CA PRO A 33 -0.07 9.22 -4.87
C PRO A 33 -0.50 8.39 -3.67
N ASP A 34 0.36 8.31 -2.64
CA ASP A 34 -0.07 7.78 -1.35
C ASP A 34 -1.24 8.64 -0.85
N ALA A 35 -2.43 8.04 -0.77
CA ALA A 35 -3.45 8.56 0.11
C ALA A 35 -2.87 8.42 1.51
N GLU A 36 -2.84 9.52 2.28
CA GLU A 36 -2.23 9.57 3.62
C GLU A 36 -2.40 8.25 4.40
N SER A 37 -1.36 7.42 4.33
CA SER A 37 -1.02 6.30 5.19
C SER A 37 -2.19 5.65 5.95
N ASP A 38 -3.06 4.91 5.23
CA ASP A 38 -3.79 3.77 5.82
C ASP A 38 -2.81 2.67 6.31
N ASP A 39 -1.52 2.84 5.99
CA ASP A 39 -0.37 2.11 6.51
C ASP A 39 -0.21 2.15 8.05
N ASN A 40 -0.98 2.98 8.75
CA ASN A 40 -1.00 2.98 10.21
C ASN A 40 -2.02 2.00 10.79
N LEU A 41 -3.15 1.75 10.13
CA LEU A 41 -4.23 0.95 10.71
C LEU A 41 -3.84 -0.53 10.86
N TRP A 42 -3.22 -1.12 9.83
CA TRP A 42 -2.74 -2.50 9.92
C TRP A 42 -1.54 -2.62 10.87
N ARG A 43 -0.70 -1.59 10.95
CA ARG A 43 0.49 -1.57 11.80
C ARG A 43 0.14 -1.39 13.27
N ASP A 44 -0.86 -0.57 13.56
CA ASP A 44 -1.40 -0.38 14.91
C ASP A 44 -2.16 -1.62 15.38
N ALA A 45 -2.95 -2.25 14.52
CA ALA A 45 -3.60 -3.52 14.81
C ALA A 45 -2.57 -4.65 15.05
N ALA A 46 -1.53 -4.73 14.22
CA ALA A 46 -0.44 -5.69 14.40
C ALA A 46 0.32 -5.46 15.72
N LYS A 47 0.60 -4.19 16.08
CA LYS A 47 1.25 -3.84 17.36
C LYS A 47 0.37 -4.19 18.56
N ALA A 48 -0.93 -3.93 18.49
CA ALA A 48 -1.87 -4.28 19.54
C ALA A 48 -1.92 -5.81 19.76
N HIS A 49 -2.02 -6.58 18.67
CA HIS A 49 -1.96 -8.05 18.74
C HIS A 49 -0.63 -8.58 19.25
N LEU A 50 0.49 -7.94 18.88
CA LEU A 50 1.81 -8.29 19.40
C LEU A 50 1.86 -8.09 20.92
N LEU A 51 1.47 -6.91 21.42
CA LEU A 51 1.49 -6.60 22.85
C LEU A 51 0.51 -7.46 23.67
N ASP A 52 -0.62 -7.85 23.10
CA ASP A 52 -1.58 -8.76 23.75
C ASP A 52 -1.05 -10.21 23.83
N ALA A 53 -0.28 -10.64 22.83
CA ALA A 53 0.33 -11.97 22.81
C ALA A 53 1.52 -12.11 23.78
N TYR A 54 2.21 -11.01 24.08
CA TYR A 54 3.28 -10.94 25.07
C TYR A 54 2.76 -10.29 26.36
N ALA A 55 1.91 -11.01 27.10
CA ALA A 55 1.56 -10.66 28.47
C ALA A 55 2.83 -10.57 29.36
N GLU A 56 2.74 -9.86 30.50
CA GLU A 56 3.81 -9.56 31.48
C GLU A 56 4.65 -10.78 31.97
N GLU A 57 4.27 -11.99 31.59
CA GLU A 57 4.91 -13.25 31.93
C GLU A 57 6.13 -13.59 31.05
N ASP A 58 6.34 -12.88 29.93
CA ASP A 58 7.46 -13.12 29.00
C ASP A 58 8.68 -12.19 29.23
N ALA A 59 8.80 -11.59 30.42
CA ALA A 59 10.00 -10.87 30.88
C ALA A 59 11.19 -11.81 31.21
N LEU A 60 11.22 -13.01 30.62
CA LEU A 60 12.25 -14.04 30.86
C LEU A 60 13.61 -13.71 30.24
N TYR A 61 13.71 -12.64 29.44
CA TYR A 61 14.94 -12.21 28.78
C TYR A 61 15.33 -10.75 29.02
N ASP A 62 14.66 -10.03 29.92
CA ASP A 62 15.01 -8.63 30.20
C ASP A 62 16.37 -8.45 30.91
N ASP A 63 16.99 -9.53 31.39
CA ASP A 63 18.27 -9.53 32.10
C ASP A 63 19.40 -10.38 31.44
N LEU A 64 19.34 -10.65 30.12
CA LEU A 64 20.44 -11.32 29.40
C LEU A 64 21.31 -10.39 28.53
#